data_AF-A0A951WTB1-F1
#
_entry.id   AF-A0A951WTB1-F1
#
_cell.length_a   1.000
_cell.length_b   1.000
_cell.length_c   1.000
_cell.angle_alpha   90.00
_cell.angle_beta   90.00
_cell.angle_gamma   90.00
#
_symmetry.space_group_name_H-M   'P 1'
#
loop_
_entity.id
_entity.type
_entity.pdbx_description
1 polymer ?
#
loop_
_entity_poly.entity_id
_entity_poly.type
_entity_poly.pdbx_seq_one_letter_code
_entity_poly.pdbx_strand_id
1 'polypeptide(L)'
;MPIFIRVLTPDGSLHPVDYEASSLVDAGRYEPDDGVYTITNTFEITKALKLDAHFDRLEDSARRAGITLGLTRSLIRAALRRCILDFNAGNVRWRVTIGAAAPDKAIISLEPFTPLTTEFILRGVRVISAPNAARHNAAAKTTGWMHAREALIAAQPPGIYDTILQDADGHLLEGLGANFYAIRGGMLYTAPVGMVLGGISRQIVFEVGQRIIPIVEAPVKADEVASLDEAFISSASRGIVPVIEIDGHALGAGRPGVWTLRLRDAYQAWVGAHLEEI
;
A
#
# COMPACT_ATOMS: atom_id res chain seq x y z
N MET A 1 -3.82 -20.49 7.99
CA MET A 1 -5.21 -20.16 8.38
C MET A 1 -5.86 -19.44 7.22
N PRO A 2 -7.10 -19.79 6.85
CA PRO A 2 -7.85 -19.05 5.84
C PRO A 2 -8.13 -17.61 6.29
N ILE A 3 -8.49 -16.76 5.35
CA ILE A 3 -8.93 -15.37 5.58
C ILE A 3 -10.18 -15.33 6.50
N PHE A 4 -10.36 -14.24 7.25
CA PHE A 4 -11.55 -13.94 8.04
C PHE A 4 -12.24 -12.71 7.48
N ILE A 5 -13.52 -12.81 7.13
CA ILE A 5 -14.28 -11.71 6.54
C ILE A 5 -15.62 -11.53 7.25
N ARG A 6 -15.95 -10.29 7.59
CA ARG A 6 -17.24 -9.90 8.18
C ARG A 6 -17.79 -8.63 7.54
N VAL A 7 -19.11 -8.53 7.49
CA VAL A 7 -19.83 -7.30 7.14
C VAL A 7 -20.32 -6.64 8.42
N LEU A 8 -19.85 -5.42 8.66
CA LEU A 8 -20.34 -4.51 9.70
C LEU A 8 -21.58 -3.76 9.20
N THR A 9 -22.59 -3.68 10.05
CA THR A 9 -23.85 -2.95 9.83
C THR A 9 -24.00 -1.77 10.82
N PRO A 10 -24.95 -0.84 10.60
CA PRO A 10 -25.11 0.36 11.43
C PRO A 10 -25.39 0.11 12.92
N ASP A 11 -25.97 -1.04 13.28
CA ASP A 11 -26.23 -1.42 14.67
C ASP A 11 -25.01 -2.03 15.38
N GLY A 12 -23.88 -2.16 14.67
CA GLY A 12 -22.63 -2.73 15.17
C GLY A 12 -22.56 -4.25 15.13
N SER A 13 -23.54 -4.92 14.52
CA SER A 13 -23.47 -6.36 14.30
C SER A 13 -22.48 -6.74 13.18
N LEU A 14 -21.91 -7.94 13.31
CA LEU A 14 -20.93 -8.50 12.38
C LEU A 14 -21.49 -9.79 11.78
N HIS A 15 -21.72 -9.79 10.48
CA HIS A 15 -22.26 -10.93 9.76
C HIS A 15 -21.19 -11.59 8.88
N PRO A 16 -21.22 -12.91 8.65
CA PRO A 16 -20.40 -13.52 7.62
C PRO A 16 -20.80 -12.98 6.23
N VAL A 17 -19.84 -12.99 5.30
CA VAL A 17 -20.11 -12.82 3.86
C VAL A 17 -20.74 -14.08 3.28
N ASP A 18 -21.34 -13.96 2.10
CA ASP A 18 -21.98 -15.05 1.34
C ASP A 18 -21.05 -15.71 0.31
N TYR A 19 -19.77 -15.39 0.34
CA TYR A 19 -18.73 -15.95 -0.52
C TYR A 19 -17.56 -16.52 0.29
N GLU A 20 -16.81 -17.42 -0.34
CA GLU A 20 -15.55 -17.94 0.19
C GLU A 20 -14.38 -17.29 -0.54
N ALA A 21 -13.29 -17.03 0.20
CA ALA A 21 -12.05 -16.52 -0.37
C ALA A 21 -10.85 -17.17 0.33
N SER A 22 -9.74 -17.27 -0.38
CA SER A 22 -8.50 -17.88 0.12
C SER A 22 -7.46 -16.87 0.62
N SER A 23 -7.57 -15.61 0.20
CA SER A 23 -6.65 -14.51 0.52
C SER A 23 -7.33 -13.15 0.39
N LEU A 24 -6.68 -12.06 0.82
CA LEU A 24 -7.22 -10.71 0.62
C LEU A 24 -7.28 -10.33 -0.86
N VAL A 25 -6.38 -10.87 -1.68
CA VAL A 25 -6.41 -10.65 -3.14
C VAL A 25 -7.66 -11.31 -3.72
N ASP A 26 -7.89 -12.57 -3.37
CA ASP A 26 -9.05 -13.33 -3.82
C ASP A 26 -10.38 -12.73 -3.35
N ALA A 27 -10.46 -12.30 -2.08
CA ALA A 27 -11.61 -11.60 -1.52
C ALA A 27 -11.94 -10.30 -2.28
N GLY A 28 -10.93 -9.65 -2.87
CA GLY A 28 -11.12 -8.43 -3.66
C GLY A 28 -12.08 -8.63 -4.84
N ARG A 29 -12.15 -9.82 -5.42
CA ARG A 29 -13.02 -10.16 -6.57
C ARG A 29 -14.51 -10.14 -6.27
N TYR A 30 -14.87 -10.25 -4.98
CA TYR A 30 -16.24 -10.24 -4.49
C TYR A 30 -16.60 -8.90 -3.84
N GLU A 31 -15.62 -8.05 -3.58
CA GLU A 31 -15.83 -6.73 -3.01
C GLU A 31 -16.37 -5.74 -4.08
N PRO A 32 -17.12 -4.70 -3.68
CA PRO A 32 -17.80 -3.81 -4.63
C PRO A 32 -16.88 -3.15 -5.65
N ASP A 33 -17.29 -3.12 -6.92
CA ASP A 33 -16.56 -2.43 -8.02
C ASP A 33 -16.47 -0.91 -7.81
N ASP A 34 -17.52 -0.34 -7.23
CA ASP A 34 -17.60 1.07 -6.89
C ASP A 34 -17.59 1.25 -5.37
N GLY A 35 -16.47 1.73 -4.85
CA GLY A 35 -16.21 1.81 -3.43
C GLY A 35 -14.82 2.34 -3.11
N VAL A 36 -14.56 2.45 -1.80
CA VAL A 36 -13.29 2.90 -1.24
C VAL A 36 -12.79 1.94 -0.19
N TYR A 37 -11.48 1.89 0.00
CA TYR A 37 -10.89 1.01 0.98
C TYR A 37 -9.64 1.59 1.63
N THR A 38 -9.34 1.10 2.83
CA THR A 38 -8.03 1.28 3.48
C THR A 38 -7.50 -0.07 3.90
N ILE A 39 -6.17 -0.22 3.89
CA ILE A 39 -5.48 -1.48 4.17
C ILE A 39 -4.17 -1.19 4.89
N THR A 40 -3.92 -1.92 5.96
CA THR A 40 -2.65 -1.95 6.69
C THR A 40 -2.55 -3.26 7.46
N ASN A 41 -1.67 -3.33 8.44
CA ASN A 41 -1.34 -4.54 9.19
C ASN A 41 -1.21 -4.18 10.66
N THR A 42 -1.43 -5.18 11.48
CA THR A 42 -1.25 -5.04 12.92
C THR A 42 0.19 -5.32 13.32
N PHE A 43 0.55 -4.70 14.43
CA PHE A 43 1.74 -4.93 15.23
C PHE A 43 1.26 -5.28 16.63
N GLU A 44 1.99 -6.13 17.34
CA GLU A 44 1.61 -6.53 18.70
C GLU A 44 0.12 -6.93 18.82
N ILE A 45 -0.38 -7.60 17.78
CA ILE A 45 -1.76 -8.07 17.60
C ILE A 45 -2.77 -6.94 17.35
N THR A 46 -2.86 -5.93 18.22
CA THR A 46 -3.93 -4.90 18.18
C THR A 46 -3.45 -3.48 17.91
N LYS A 47 -2.17 -3.29 17.59
CA LYS A 47 -1.63 -1.96 17.27
C LYS A 47 -1.49 -1.76 15.77
N ALA A 48 -1.53 -0.52 15.32
CA ALA A 48 -1.30 -0.11 13.94
C ALA A 48 -0.39 1.13 13.90
N LEU A 49 -0.03 1.54 12.68
CA LEU A 49 0.69 2.80 12.44
C LEU A 49 -0.22 3.78 11.73
N LYS A 50 -0.25 5.02 12.21
CA LYS A 50 -0.98 6.14 11.58
C LYS A 50 -2.41 5.74 11.20
N LEU A 51 -3.10 5.02 12.08
CA LEU A 51 -4.45 4.52 11.94
C LEU A 51 -5.43 5.66 11.65
N ASP A 52 -5.32 6.78 12.36
CA ASP A 52 -6.15 7.94 12.06
C ASP A 52 -5.89 8.47 10.65
N ALA A 53 -4.63 8.52 10.19
CA ALA A 53 -4.33 8.90 8.81
C ALA A 53 -4.88 7.89 7.77
N HIS A 54 -4.95 6.60 8.12
CA HIS A 54 -5.59 5.58 7.31
C HIS A 54 -7.11 5.81 7.17
N PHE A 55 -7.79 6.27 8.22
CA PHE A 55 -9.21 6.62 8.20
C PHE A 55 -9.47 7.98 7.56
N ASP A 56 -8.63 8.99 7.82
CA ASP A 56 -8.69 10.30 7.15
C ASP A 56 -8.64 10.11 5.62
N ARG A 57 -7.75 9.23 5.14
CA ARG A 57 -7.66 8.92 3.71
C ARG A 57 -8.84 8.11 3.19
N LEU A 58 -9.43 7.22 3.99
CA LEU A 58 -10.65 6.49 3.62
C LEU A 58 -11.80 7.48 3.40
N GLU A 59 -12.00 8.39 4.36
CA GLU A 59 -13.01 9.44 4.34
C GLU A 59 -12.77 10.43 3.18
N ASP A 60 -11.52 10.86 2.95
CA ASP A 60 -11.16 11.70 1.80
C ASP A 60 -11.41 10.99 0.46
N SER A 61 -11.09 9.69 0.37
CA SER A 61 -11.37 8.88 -0.81
C SER A 61 -12.88 8.78 -1.06
N ALA A 62 -13.68 8.56 -0.01
CA ALA A 62 -15.13 8.51 -0.11
C ALA A 62 -15.70 9.82 -0.64
N ARG A 63 -15.27 10.95 -0.06
CA ARG A 63 -15.65 12.30 -0.50
C ARG A 63 -15.31 12.55 -1.97
N ARG A 64 -14.11 12.17 -2.42
CA ARG A 64 -13.68 12.30 -3.82
C ARG A 64 -14.45 11.39 -4.78
N ALA A 65 -14.93 10.25 -4.30
CA ALA A 65 -15.76 9.31 -5.05
C ALA A 65 -17.27 9.65 -4.98
N GLY A 66 -17.67 10.69 -4.25
CA GLY A 66 -19.08 11.04 -4.07
C GLY A 66 -19.85 10.10 -3.12
N ILE A 67 -19.13 9.31 -2.30
CA ILE A 67 -19.71 8.37 -1.35
C ILE A 67 -19.86 9.06 0.01
N THR A 68 -21.11 9.14 0.50
CA THR A 68 -21.40 9.65 1.85
C THR A 68 -21.39 8.48 2.84
N LEU A 69 -20.31 8.34 3.62
CA LEU A 69 -20.16 7.26 4.58
C LEU A 69 -21.27 7.30 5.66
N GLY A 70 -21.96 6.18 5.84
CA GLY A 70 -23.01 5.99 6.85
C GLY A 70 -22.53 5.41 8.17
N LEU A 71 -21.25 5.00 8.25
CA LEU A 71 -20.63 4.46 9.45
C LEU A 71 -19.66 5.45 10.08
N THR A 72 -19.64 5.50 11.41
CA THR A 72 -18.67 6.31 12.15
C THR A 72 -17.33 5.61 12.24
N ARG A 73 -16.24 6.39 12.27
CA ARG A 73 -14.88 5.87 12.48
C ARG A 73 -14.77 5.02 13.74
N SER A 74 -15.38 5.46 14.85
CA SER A 74 -15.36 4.74 16.13
C SER A 74 -16.03 3.36 16.03
N LEU A 75 -17.15 3.26 15.31
CA LEU A 75 -17.84 1.98 15.09
C LEU A 75 -16.98 1.02 14.26
N ILE A 76 -16.37 1.51 13.17
CA ILE A 76 -15.49 0.68 12.34
C ILE A 76 -14.27 0.20 13.13
N ARG A 77 -13.67 1.07 13.95
CA ARG A 77 -12.51 0.71 14.79
C ARG A 77 -12.85 -0.36 15.83
N ALA A 78 -13.97 -0.19 16.54
CA ALA A 78 -14.45 -1.17 17.51
C ALA A 78 -14.72 -2.55 16.85
N ALA A 79 -15.36 -2.54 15.69
CA ALA A 79 -15.62 -3.74 14.90
C ALA A 79 -14.34 -4.41 14.40
N LEU A 80 -13.40 -3.64 13.86
CA LEU A 80 -12.09 -4.14 13.41
C LEU A 80 -11.33 -4.79 14.56
N ARG A 81 -11.27 -4.15 15.73
CA ARG A 81 -10.64 -4.72 16.92
C ARG A 81 -11.28 -6.05 17.32
N ARG A 82 -12.61 -6.13 17.32
CA ARG A 82 -13.34 -7.38 17.60
C ARG A 82 -13.01 -8.46 16.58
N CYS A 83 -13.01 -8.15 15.29
CA CYS A 83 -12.63 -9.09 14.23
C CYS A 83 -11.21 -9.62 14.41
N ILE A 84 -10.24 -8.76 14.78
CA ILE A 84 -8.84 -9.17 15.02
C ILE A 84 -8.76 -10.17 16.17
N LEU A 85 -9.43 -9.88 17.29
CA LEU A 85 -9.44 -10.75 18.47
C LEU A 85 -10.17 -12.08 18.21
N ASP A 86 -11.30 -12.04 17.50
CA ASP A 86 -12.07 -13.24 17.14
C ASP A 86 -11.30 -14.13 16.15
N PHE A 87 -10.53 -13.54 15.23
CA PHE A 87 -9.73 -14.30 14.28
C PHE A 87 -8.50 -14.95 14.94
N ASN A 88 -7.92 -14.30 15.96
CA ASN A 88 -6.84 -14.83 16.79
C ASN A 88 -5.64 -15.43 16.01
N ALA A 89 -5.25 -14.77 14.91
CA ALA A 89 -4.19 -15.22 14.01
C ALA A 89 -2.80 -14.61 14.31
N GLY A 90 -2.65 -13.94 15.46
CA GLY A 90 -1.50 -13.10 15.75
C GLY A 90 -1.58 -11.76 15.02
N ASN A 91 -0.50 -11.34 14.35
CA ASN A 91 -0.55 -10.15 13.51
C ASN A 91 -1.29 -10.44 12.21
N VAL A 92 -2.11 -9.48 11.77
CA VAL A 92 -2.95 -9.63 10.58
C VAL A 92 -2.77 -8.46 9.64
N ARG A 93 -2.94 -8.71 8.36
CA ARG A 93 -3.17 -7.68 7.36
C ARG A 93 -4.67 -7.54 7.23
N TRP A 94 -5.15 -6.31 7.29
CA TRP A 94 -6.58 -6.03 7.32
C TRP A 94 -6.95 -4.99 6.29
N ARG A 95 -8.12 -5.18 5.68
CA ARG A 95 -8.75 -4.24 4.76
C ARG A 95 -10.15 -3.91 5.27
N VAL A 96 -10.49 -2.63 5.22
CA VAL A 96 -11.86 -2.13 5.37
C VAL A 96 -12.29 -1.58 4.02
N THR A 97 -13.39 -2.08 3.49
CA THR A 97 -13.98 -1.68 2.21
C THR A 97 -15.41 -1.19 2.41
N ILE A 98 -15.77 -0.05 1.81
CA ILE A 98 -17.12 0.52 1.85
C ILE A 98 -17.55 0.78 0.40
N GLY A 99 -18.67 0.16 -0.01
CA GLY A 99 -19.21 0.27 -1.36
C GLY A 99 -20.19 1.43 -1.50
N ALA A 100 -20.25 2.05 -2.68
CA ALA A 100 -21.16 3.15 -2.97
C ALA A 100 -22.64 2.75 -2.84
N ALA A 101 -22.99 1.50 -3.18
CA ALA A 101 -24.35 0.97 -3.08
C ALA A 101 -24.81 0.65 -1.65
N ALA A 102 -23.88 0.52 -0.70
CA ALA A 102 -24.16 0.24 0.70
C ALA A 102 -23.20 1.03 1.60
N PRO A 103 -23.27 2.38 1.59
CA PRO A 103 -22.29 3.24 2.25
C PRO A 103 -22.39 3.21 3.78
N ASP A 104 -23.44 2.60 4.31
CA ASP A 104 -23.71 2.35 5.73
C ASP A 104 -23.24 0.95 6.19
N LYS A 105 -22.55 0.19 5.32
CA LYS A 105 -21.95 -1.10 5.64
C LYS A 105 -20.46 -1.11 5.32
N ALA A 106 -19.68 -1.89 6.06
CA ALA A 106 -18.25 -2.07 5.81
C ALA A 106 -17.88 -3.55 5.77
N ILE A 107 -17.13 -3.95 4.75
CA ILE A 107 -16.51 -5.27 4.66
C ILE A 107 -15.15 -5.19 5.37
N ILE A 108 -14.97 -5.99 6.42
CA ILE A 108 -13.73 -6.12 7.18
C ILE A 108 -13.12 -7.48 6.85
N SER A 109 -11.97 -7.46 6.17
CA SER A 109 -11.27 -8.63 5.66
C SER A 109 -9.89 -8.74 6.31
N LEU A 110 -9.55 -9.88 6.91
CA LEU A 110 -8.31 -10.13 7.65
C LEU A 110 -7.59 -11.39 7.15
N GLU A 111 -6.29 -11.30 6.89
CA GLU A 111 -5.43 -12.48 6.66
C GLU A 111 -4.22 -12.45 7.60
N PRO A 112 -3.63 -13.61 7.96
CA PRO A 112 -2.41 -13.63 8.76
C PRO A 112 -1.29 -12.84 8.08
N PHE A 113 -0.52 -12.08 8.85
CA PHE A 113 0.57 -11.25 8.33
C PHE A 113 1.93 -11.67 8.86
N THR A 114 2.84 -11.93 7.93
CA THR A 114 4.25 -12.18 8.21
C THR A 114 5.07 -11.04 7.59
N PRO A 115 5.86 -10.30 8.39
CA PRO A 115 6.77 -9.29 7.87
C PRO A 115 7.80 -9.87 6.90
N LEU A 116 8.27 -9.05 5.95
CA LEU A 116 9.36 -9.43 5.06
C LEU A 116 10.64 -9.69 5.85
N THR A 117 11.33 -10.79 5.55
CA THR A 117 12.57 -11.17 6.22
C THR A 117 13.73 -10.26 5.80
N THR A 118 14.73 -10.11 6.67
CA THR A 118 15.96 -9.40 6.34
C THR A 118 16.65 -10.00 5.11
N GLU A 119 16.63 -11.32 4.96
CA GLU A 119 17.17 -12.00 3.79
C GLU A 119 16.46 -11.57 2.50
N PHE A 120 15.12 -11.52 2.50
CA PHE A 120 14.35 -11.06 1.35
C PHE A 120 14.70 -9.62 0.97
N ILE A 121 14.80 -8.75 1.97
CA ILE A 121 15.17 -7.34 1.78
C ILE A 121 16.57 -7.21 1.17
N LEU A 122 17.54 -7.97 1.67
CA LEU A 122 18.93 -7.92 1.21
C LEU A 122 19.12 -8.51 -0.20
N ARG A 123 18.22 -9.38 -0.66
CA ARG A 123 18.18 -9.80 -2.08
C ARG A 123 17.64 -8.70 -2.99
N GLY A 124 16.72 -7.86 -2.49
CA GLY A 124 16.03 -6.86 -3.30
C GLY A 124 15.06 -7.49 -4.30
N VAL A 125 14.33 -6.63 -5.03
CA VAL A 125 13.32 -7.07 -6.00
C VAL A 125 13.57 -6.49 -7.38
N ARG A 126 13.03 -7.17 -8.39
CA ARG A 126 13.00 -6.71 -9.78
C ARG A 126 11.61 -6.21 -10.12
N VAL A 127 11.52 -5.11 -10.84
CA VAL A 127 10.25 -4.52 -11.28
C VAL A 127 10.30 -4.26 -12.78
N ILE A 128 9.12 -4.08 -13.37
CA ILE A 128 8.97 -3.58 -14.74
C ILE A 128 8.18 -2.29 -14.74
N SER A 129 8.24 -1.52 -15.81
CA SER A 129 7.34 -0.39 -16.05
C SER A 129 6.14 -0.80 -16.91
N ALA A 130 5.02 -0.11 -16.70
CA ALA A 130 3.83 -0.21 -17.55
C ALA A 130 3.55 1.14 -18.21
N PRO A 131 3.89 1.31 -19.51
CA PRO A 131 3.63 2.52 -20.28
C PRO A 131 2.15 2.87 -20.32
N ASN A 132 1.82 4.17 -20.24
CA ASN A 132 0.45 4.69 -20.30
C ASN A 132 -0.52 4.07 -19.28
N ALA A 133 -0.01 3.64 -18.11
CA ALA A 133 -0.78 2.98 -17.06
C ALA A 133 -1.03 3.88 -15.84
N ALA A 134 -0.75 5.18 -15.94
CA ALA A 134 -1.04 6.15 -14.89
C ALA A 134 -2.53 6.11 -14.49
N ARG A 135 -2.80 6.19 -13.18
CA ARG A 135 -4.16 6.12 -12.65
C ARG A 135 -4.91 7.41 -12.97
N HIS A 136 -6.12 7.28 -13.53
CA HIS A 136 -7.00 8.42 -13.77
C HIS A 136 -7.33 9.23 -12.50
N ASN A 137 -7.50 8.56 -11.35
CA ASN A 137 -7.72 9.21 -10.06
C ASN A 137 -6.78 8.61 -9.00
N ALA A 138 -5.51 9.01 -9.07
CA ALA A 138 -4.49 8.54 -8.13
C ALA A 138 -4.75 9.01 -6.68
N ALA A 139 -5.45 10.15 -6.51
CA ALA A 139 -5.70 10.77 -5.22
C ALA A 139 -6.65 9.98 -4.31
N ALA A 140 -7.55 9.17 -4.87
CA ALA A 140 -8.48 8.34 -4.10
C ALA A 140 -8.05 6.87 -4.09
N LYS A 141 -8.30 6.17 -2.98
CA LYS A 141 -8.05 4.72 -2.84
C LYS A 141 -9.35 3.95 -3.07
N THR A 142 -9.67 3.72 -4.34
CA THR A 142 -10.93 3.11 -4.79
C THR A 142 -10.79 1.62 -5.09
N THR A 143 -11.87 0.87 -4.92
CA THR A 143 -11.95 -0.54 -5.33
C THR A 143 -11.85 -0.70 -6.85
N GLY A 144 -12.35 0.26 -7.64
CA GLY A 144 -12.13 0.26 -9.09
C GLY A 144 -10.65 0.16 -9.51
N TRP A 145 -9.71 0.82 -8.81
CA TRP A 145 -8.27 0.60 -9.06
C TRP A 145 -7.80 -0.77 -8.55
N MET A 146 -8.33 -1.24 -7.41
CA MET A 146 -8.02 -2.56 -6.88
C MET A 146 -8.34 -3.67 -7.88
N HIS A 147 -9.44 -3.55 -8.63
CA HIS A 147 -9.83 -4.47 -9.70
C HIS A 147 -9.09 -4.23 -11.01
N ALA A 148 -8.99 -2.97 -11.46
CA ALA A 148 -8.33 -2.63 -12.72
C ALA A 148 -6.87 -3.10 -12.79
N ARG A 149 -6.15 -3.06 -11.66
CA ARG A 149 -4.75 -3.52 -11.61
C ARG A 149 -4.58 -5.03 -11.70
N GLU A 150 -5.63 -5.85 -11.58
CA GLU A 150 -5.52 -7.32 -11.67
C GLU A 150 -4.99 -7.76 -13.03
N ALA A 151 -5.38 -7.07 -14.11
CA ALA A 151 -4.84 -7.33 -15.44
C ALA A 151 -3.32 -7.08 -15.51
N LEU A 152 -2.83 -6.04 -14.83
CA LEU A 152 -1.39 -5.74 -14.75
C LEU A 152 -0.66 -6.78 -13.91
N ILE A 153 -1.25 -7.27 -12.82
CA ILE A 153 -0.70 -8.37 -12.01
C ILE A 153 -0.61 -9.65 -12.84
N ALA A 154 -1.68 -10.00 -13.56
CA ALA A 154 -1.72 -11.21 -14.39
C ALA A 154 -0.71 -11.18 -15.54
N ALA A 155 -0.36 -9.99 -16.03
CA ALA A 155 0.62 -9.78 -17.08
C ALA A 155 2.08 -9.79 -16.58
N GLN A 156 2.33 -9.88 -15.27
CA GLN A 156 3.70 -9.85 -14.73
C GLN A 156 4.50 -11.09 -15.16
N PRO A 157 5.68 -10.92 -15.76
CA PRO A 157 6.58 -12.03 -16.03
C PRO A 157 7.06 -12.73 -14.74
N PRO A 158 7.44 -14.01 -14.81
CA PRO A 158 8.00 -14.72 -13.66
C PRO A 158 9.20 -13.98 -13.04
N GLY A 159 9.17 -13.82 -11.72
CA GLY A 159 10.26 -13.21 -10.96
C GLY A 159 10.29 -11.68 -10.96
N ILE A 160 9.25 -11.03 -11.48
CA ILE A 160 8.93 -9.61 -11.28
C ILE A 160 8.06 -9.47 -10.03
N TYR A 161 8.38 -8.48 -9.19
CA TYR A 161 7.72 -8.29 -7.90
C TYR A 161 6.59 -7.25 -7.93
N ASP A 162 6.78 -6.16 -8.66
CA ASP A 162 5.80 -5.09 -8.82
C ASP A 162 5.94 -4.47 -10.22
N THR A 163 4.92 -3.74 -10.63
CA THR A 163 4.88 -3.03 -11.91
C THR A 163 4.74 -1.54 -11.61
N ILE A 164 5.71 -0.75 -12.06
CA ILE A 164 5.74 0.71 -11.90
C ILE A 164 4.92 1.35 -13.01
N LEU A 165 3.88 2.07 -12.64
CA LEU A 165 3.01 2.78 -13.56
C LEU A 165 3.77 3.96 -14.16
N GLN A 166 3.64 4.10 -15.47
CA GLN A 166 4.26 5.16 -16.23
C GLN A 166 3.18 6.02 -16.91
N ASP A 167 3.36 7.33 -16.91
CA ASP A 167 2.50 8.24 -17.67
C ASP A 167 2.89 8.33 -19.16
N ALA A 168 2.13 9.12 -19.92
CA ALA A 168 2.35 9.29 -21.36
C ALA A 168 3.65 10.04 -21.70
N ASP A 169 4.18 10.82 -20.76
CA ASP A 169 5.44 11.56 -20.90
C ASP A 169 6.66 10.74 -20.47
N GLY A 170 6.42 9.50 -20.05
CA GLY A 170 7.43 8.53 -19.69
C GLY A 170 7.88 8.59 -18.23
N HIS A 171 7.21 9.36 -17.36
CA HIS A 171 7.54 9.46 -15.94
C HIS A 171 7.13 8.20 -15.18
N LEU A 172 8.03 7.69 -14.33
CA LEU A 172 7.78 6.61 -13.39
C LEU A 172 7.07 7.15 -12.14
N LEU A 173 5.87 6.64 -11.86
CA LEU A 173 4.97 7.18 -10.84
C LEU A 173 4.94 6.35 -9.55
N GLU A 174 4.14 5.30 -9.53
CA GLU A 174 3.91 4.44 -8.37
C GLU A 174 3.76 2.97 -8.82
N GLY A 175 3.95 2.02 -7.92
CA GLY A 175 3.64 0.61 -8.17
C GLY A 175 2.14 0.30 -8.07
N LEU A 176 1.75 -0.95 -8.34
CA LEU A 176 0.33 -1.36 -8.34
C LEU A 176 -0.37 -1.18 -6.98
N GLY A 177 0.41 -1.15 -5.90
CA GLY A 177 -0.07 -0.87 -4.54
C GLY A 177 0.99 -0.25 -3.63
N ALA A 178 1.94 0.48 -4.18
CA ALA A 178 3.09 1.05 -3.49
C ALA A 178 3.48 2.40 -4.10
N ASN A 179 4.03 3.34 -3.33
CA ASN A 179 4.74 4.47 -3.93
C ASN A 179 6.14 4.04 -4.40
N PHE A 180 6.64 4.66 -5.47
CA PHE A 180 7.98 4.41 -6.02
C PHE A 180 8.93 5.57 -5.72
N TYR A 181 10.21 5.25 -5.54
CA TYR A 181 11.26 6.20 -5.27
C TYR A 181 12.53 5.78 -5.99
N ALA A 182 13.25 6.77 -6.51
CA ALA A 182 14.55 6.60 -7.15
C ALA A 182 15.59 7.46 -6.46
N ILE A 183 16.83 7.02 -6.43
CA ILE A 183 17.95 7.78 -5.88
C ILE A 183 18.95 8.01 -6.99
N ARG A 184 19.34 9.28 -7.16
CA ARG A 184 20.33 9.69 -8.16
C ARG A 184 21.13 10.86 -7.63
N GLY A 185 22.46 10.74 -7.64
CA GLY A 185 23.36 11.81 -7.21
C GLY A 185 23.15 12.23 -5.75
N GLY A 186 22.79 11.28 -4.87
CA GLY A 186 22.56 11.57 -3.45
C GLY A 186 21.26 12.32 -3.15
N MET A 187 20.28 12.31 -4.05
CA MET A 187 18.94 12.85 -3.84
C MET A 187 17.88 11.78 -4.07
N LEU A 188 16.81 11.81 -3.26
CA LEU A 188 15.65 10.93 -3.38
C LEU A 188 14.56 11.60 -4.23
N TYR A 189 14.16 10.97 -5.32
CA TYR A 189 13.11 11.42 -6.23
C TYR A 189 11.85 10.56 -6.06
N THR A 190 10.68 11.21 -6.08
CA THR A 190 9.39 10.52 -6.09
C THR A 190 8.33 11.44 -6.69
N ALA A 191 7.30 10.84 -7.31
CA ALA A 191 6.20 11.62 -7.85
C ALA A 191 5.45 12.39 -6.75
N PRO A 192 4.96 13.61 -7.05
CA PRO A 192 4.16 14.39 -6.11
C PRO A 192 2.77 13.77 -5.91
N VAL A 193 2.20 13.98 -4.72
CA VAL A 193 0.81 13.58 -4.43
C VAL A 193 -0.13 14.27 -5.43
N GLY A 194 -1.09 13.52 -5.95
CA GLY A 194 -1.98 13.96 -7.02
C GLY A 194 -1.66 13.27 -8.34
N MET A 195 -0.38 13.05 -8.65
CA MET A 195 0.06 12.10 -9.69
C MET A 195 0.05 10.66 -9.15
N VAL A 196 0.32 10.51 -7.86
CA VAL A 196 0.31 9.22 -7.14
C VAL A 196 -0.57 9.30 -5.89
N LEU A 197 -0.87 8.15 -5.32
CA LEU A 197 -1.61 8.08 -4.06
C LEU A 197 -0.78 8.68 -2.91
N GLY A 198 -1.44 9.47 -2.05
CA GLY A 198 -0.90 9.88 -0.76
C GLY A 198 -0.72 8.67 0.18
N GLY A 199 0.38 7.93 0.02
CA GLY A 199 0.68 6.75 0.82
C GLY A 199 0.94 7.08 2.29
N ILE A 200 0.39 6.30 3.22
CA ILE A 200 0.71 6.46 4.65
C ILE A 200 2.18 6.10 4.93
N SER A 201 2.70 5.03 4.30
CA SER A 201 4.14 4.73 4.34
C SER A 201 4.99 5.82 3.71
N ARG A 202 4.50 6.50 2.66
CA ARG A 202 5.17 7.68 2.08
C ARG A 202 5.30 8.80 3.10
N GLN A 203 4.27 9.07 3.89
CA GLN A 203 4.38 10.08 4.95
C GLN A 203 5.50 9.73 5.94
N ILE A 204 5.64 8.47 6.33
CA ILE A 204 6.74 8.02 7.20
C ILE A 204 8.09 8.18 6.50
N VAL A 205 8.20 7.77 5.22
CA VAL A 205 9.43 7.94 4.41
C VAL A 205 9.85 9.42 4.36
N PHE A 206 8.93 10.36 4.19
CA PHE A 206 9.23 11.79 4.20
C PHE A 206 9.71 12.25 5.59
N GLU A 207 9.01 11.83 6.64
CA GLU A 207 9.31 12.20 8.03
C GLU A 207 10.70 11.75 8.46
N VAL A 208 11.09 10.51 8.15
CA VAL A 208 12.43 10.00 8.48
C VAL A 208 13.48 10.43 7.46
N GLY A 209 13.10 10.52 6.18
CA GLY A 209 14.02 10.70 5.07
C GLY A 209 14.60 12.10 4.96
N GLN A 210 13.86 13.14 5.37
CA GLN A 210 14.33 14.53 5.35
C GLN A 210 15.62 14.76 6.15
N ARG A 211 15.92 13.91 7.14
CA ARG A 211 17.15 13.96 7.94
C ARG A 211 18.29 13.11 7.37
N ILE A 212 18.02 12.31 6.36
CA ILE A 212 18.93 11.29 5.81
C ILE A 212 19.39 11.68 4.41
N ILE A 213 18.47 12.11 3.56
CA ILE A 213 18.72 12.42 2.15
C ILE A 213 17.77 13.54 1.69
N PRO A 214 18.24 14.52 0.88
CA PRO A 214 17.36 15.50 0.28
C PRO A 214 16.27 14.82 -0.57
N ILE A 215 15.02 15.26 -0.39
CA ILE A 215 13.86 14.70 -1.10
C ILE A 215 13.38 15.71 -2.14
N VAL A 216 13.23 15.24 -3.37
CA VAL A 216 12.71 15.98 -4.52
C VAL A 216 11.38 15.36 -4.94
N GLU A 217 10.30 16.14 -4.85
CA GLU A 217 8.97 15.73 -5.32
C GLU A 217 8.83 15.94 -6.84
N ALA A 218 9.65 15.21 -7.60
CA ALA A 218 9.55 15.11 -9.05
C ALA A 218 9.78 13.64 -9.46
N PRO A 219 8.98 13.09 -10.38
CA PRO A 219 9.22 11.75 -10.88
C PRO A 219 10.47 11.72 -11.77
N VAL A 220 11.14 10.57 -11.81
CA VAL A 220 12.16 10.27 -12.82
C VAL A 220 11.50 9.67 -14.06
N LYS A 221 12.13 9.80 -15.22
CA LYS A 221 11.69 9.16 -16.46
C LYS A 221 12.27 7.77 -16.63
N ALA A 222 11.57 6.92 -17.40
CA ALA A 222 12.03 5.56 -17.67
C ALA A 222 13.34 5.51 -18.47
N ASP A 223 13.59 6.49 -19.34
CA ASP A 223 14.86 6.62 -20.07
C ASP A 223 16.04 7.02 -19.16
N GLU A 224 15.76 7.51 -17.95
CA GLU A 224 16.76 7.84 -16.92
C GLU A 224 17.13 6.64 -16.04
N VAL A 225 16.49 5.47 -16.19
CA VAL A 225 16.71 4.29 -15.33
C VAL A 225 18.18 3.89 -15.25
N ALA A 226 18.90 3.92 -16.36
CA ALA A 226 20.33 3.58 -16.41
C ALA A 226 21.22 4.56 -15.62
N SER A 227 20.71 5.72 -15.24
CA SER A 227 21.42 6.74 -14.44
C SER A 227 21.09 6.67 -12.94
N LEU A 228 20.21 5.77 -12.52
CA LEU A 228 19.79 5.66 -11.13
C LEU A 228 20.81 4.85 -10.30
N ASP A 229 21.12 5.37 -9.11
CA ASP A 229 22.01 4.70 -8.16
C ASP A 229 21.27 3.60 -7.39
N GLU A 230 20.05 3.90 -6.94
CA GLU A 230 19.21 2.99 -6.16
C GLU A 230 17.72 3.27 -6.45
N ALA A 231 16.84 2.32 -6.12
CA ALA A 231 15.40 2.57 -6.06
C ALA A 231 14.75 1.72 -4.98
N PHE A 232 13.53 2.10 -4.59
CA PHE A 232 12.70 1.28 -3.70
C PHE A 232 11.22 1.59 -3.89
N ILE A 233 10.39 0.70 -3.34
CA ILE A 233 8.95 0.92 -3.21
C ILE A 233 8.54 0.93 -1.73
N SER A 234 7.45 1.63 -1.41
CA SER A 234 6.90 1.65 -0.05
C SER A 234 5.40 1.39 0.00
N SER A 235 4.95 0.55 0.94
CA SER A 235 3.53 0.39 1.27
C SER A 235 3.34 -0.04 2.73
N ALA A 236 2.12 0.13 3.25
CA ALA A 236 1.80 -0.15 4.66
C ALA A 236 2.19 -1.58 5.08
N SER A 237 2.04 -2.54 4.15
CA SER A 237 2.31 -3.96 4.40
C SER A 237 3.71 -4.42 4.11
N ARG A 238 4.49 -3.64 3.36
CA ARG A 238 5.85 -4.04 2.99
C ARG A 238 6.92 -3.19 3.67
N GLY A 239 6.55 -2.03 4.21
CA GLY A 239 7.53 -1.00 4.57
C GLY A 239 8.30 -0.59 3.31
N ILE A 240 9.60 -0.35 3.45
CA ILE A 240 10.52 -0.09 2.33
C ILE A 240 11.08 -1.40 1.78
N VAL A 241 10.91 -1.62 0.47
CA VAL A 241 11.45 -2.77 -0.28
C VAL A 241 12.42 -2.28 -1.36
N PRO A 242 13.71 -2.65 -1.29
CA PRO A 242 14.70 -2.25 -2.28
C PRO A 242 14.41 -2.83 -3.66
N VAL A 243 14.49 -1.99 -4.69
CA VAL A 243 14.42 -2.37 -6.10
C VAL A 243 15.86 -2.38 -6.65
N ILE A 244 16.25 -3.49 -7.26
CA ILE A 244 17.62 -3.69 -7.78
C ILE A 244 17.69 -3.76 -9.30
N GLU A 245 16.54 -3.87 -9.97
CA GLU A 245 16.42 -3.94 -11.42
C GLU A 245 15.07 -3.35 -11.85
N ILE A 246 15.09 -2.52 -12.91
CA ILE A 246 13.90 -1.97 -13.55
C ILE A 246 14.03 -2.29 -15.05
N ASP A 247 13.03 -2.97 -15.63
CA ASP A 247 13.00 -3.28 -17.08
C ASP A 247 14.28 -3.96 -17.58
N GLY A 248 14.81 -4.92 -16.82
CA GLY A 248 16.05 -5.62 -17.15
C GLY A 248 17.34 -4.83 -16.92
N HIS A 249 17.25 -3.57 -16.48
CA HIS A 249 18.40 -2.73 -16.16
C HIS A 249 18.71 -2.81 -14.67
N ALA A 250 19.87 -3.37 -14.33
CA ALA A 250 20.36 -3.40 -12.96
C ALA A 250 20.67 -1.99 -12.47
N LEU A 251 20.24 -1.67 -11.24
CA LEU A 251 20.52 -0.39 -10.59
C LEU A 251 21.81 -0.50 -9.78
N GLY A 252 22.73 0.45 -9.96
CA GLY A 252 24.04 0.43 -9.31
C GLY A 252 24.76 -0.91 -9.49
N ALA A 253 24.98 -1.63 -8.37
CA ALA A 253 25.65 -2.94 -8.35
C ALA A 253 24.67 -4.14 -8.36
N GLY A 254 23.39 -3.94 -8.67
CA GLY A 254 22.37 -4.99 -8.68
C GLY A 254 22.03 -5.54 -7.29
N ARG A 255 22.20 -4.72 -6.25
CA ARG A 255 21.94 -5.05 -4.84
C ARG A 255 21.38 -3.84 -4.11
N PRO A 256 20.64 -4.03 -2.99
CA PRO A 256 20.14 -2.91 -2.20
C PRO A 256 21.26 -1.92 -1.83
N GLY A 257 21.07 -0.65 -2.15
CA GLY A 257 22.08 0.38 -1.90
C GLY A 257 22.03 0.97 -0.49
N VAL A 258 23.03 1.79 -0.17
CA VAL A 258 23.27 2.30 1.18
C VAL A 258 22.17 3.26 1.64
N TRP A 259 21.64 4.09 0.74
CA TRP A 259 20.62 5.07 1.10
C TRP A 259 19.28 4.41 1.38
N THR A 260 18.90 3.45 0.54
CA THR A 260 17.70 2.63 0.70
C THR A 260 17.74 1.87 2.03
N LEU A 261 18.88 1.26 2.37
CA LEU A 261 19.03 0.55 3.64
C LEU A 261 18.99 1.49 4.85
N ARG A 262 19.64 2.66 4.78
CA ARG A 262 19.55 3.69 5.85
C ARG A 262 18.12 4.19 6.06
N LEU A 263 17.40 4.49 4.97
CA LEU A 263 16.00 4.89 5.03
C LEU A 263 15.14 3.78 5.62
N ARG A 264 15.41 2.52 5.27
CA ARG A 264 14.73 1.37 5.84
C ARG A 264 14.98 1.25 7.34
N ASP A 265 16.22 1.33 7.80
CA ASP A 265 16.54 1.22 9.22
C ASP A 265 15.84 2.33 10.03
N ALA A 266 15.87 3.56 9.51
CA ALA A 266 15.15 4.68 10.12
C ALA A 266 13.63 4.48 10.11
N TYR A 267 13.06 3.93 9.02
CA TYR A 267 11.65 3.58 8.95
C TYR A 267 11.29 2.53 10.00
N GLN A 268 12.08 1.46 10.16
CA GLN A 268 11.81 0.41 11.15
C GLN A 268 11.94 0.93 12.59
N ALA A 269 12.94 1.77 12.87
CA ALA A 269 13.06 2.44 14.16
C ALA A 269 11.84 3.34 14.46
N TRP A 270 11.36 4.08 13.45
CA TRP A 270 10.16 4.90 13.57
C TRP A 270 8.92 4.05 13.87
N VAL A 271 8.74 2.92 13.15
CA VAL A 271 7.64 1.97 13.39
C VAL A 271 7.58 1.51 14.83
N GLY A 272 8.72 1.09 15.40
CA GLY A 272 8.78 0.59 16.78
C GLY A 272 8.42 1.63 17.85
N ALA A 273 8.47 2.92 17.53
CA ALA A 273 8.22 4.02 18.46
C ALA A 273 6.82 4.65 18.34
N HIS A 274 6.05 4.34 17.30
CA HIS A 274 4.80 5.06 16.96
C HIS A 274 3.60 4.13 16.77
N LEU A 275 3.60 2.98 17.45
CA LEU A 275 2.46 2.07 17.45
C LEU A 275 1.31 2.65 18.28
N GLU A 276 0.11 2.63 17.73
CA GLU A 276 -1.13 3.05 18.40
C GLU A 276 -2.17 1.93 18.42
N GLU A 277 -3.02 1.91 19.44
CA GLU A 277 -4.10 0.91 19.51
C GLU A 277 -5.15 1.12 18.42
N ILE A 278 -5.66 0.01 17.88
CA ILE A 278 -6.84 -0.03 17.01
C ILE A 278 -8.10 0.22 17.82
#